data_AF-E5AQ37-F1
#
_entry.id   AF-E5AQ37-F1
#
_cell.length_a   1.000
_cell.length_b   1.000
_cell.length_c   1.000
_cell.angle_alpha   90.00
_cell.angle_beta   90.00
_cell.angle_gamma   90.00
#
_symmetry.space_group_name_H-M   'P 1'
#
loop_
_entity.id
_entity.type
_entity.pdbx_description
1 polymer ?
#
loop_
_entity_poly.entity_id
_entity_poly.type
_entity_poly.pdbx_seq_one_letter_code
_entity_poly.pdbx_strand_id
1 'polypeptide(L)'
;MIKAAIVYFNAYSVCDLLLLLMNGVLASAIFLILLFAFSAPVPRRSPLNWYERAIRFWLVAVYGILAVRVCAGWYSTPVEPTHVAVNALVLGFAIMARGDVGVITEALRQTRKARRNVLSERKQM
;
A
#
# COMPACT_ATOMS: atom_id res chain seq x y z
N MET A 1 -2.03 -28.91 10.72
CA MET A 1 -2.17 -27.74 9.83
C MET A 1 -1.14 -26.65 10.10
N ILE A 2 -1.02 -26.11 11.31
CA ILE A 2 -0.10 -24.99 11.62
C ILE A 2 1.37 -25.34 11.30
N LYS A 3 1.85 -26.54 11.66
CA LYS A 3 3.23 -26.97 11.35
C LYS A 3 3.54 -27.02 9.85
N ALA A 4 2.57 -27.41 9.01
CA ALA A 4 2.75 -27.44 7.55
C ALA A 4 2.82 -26.02 6.98
N ALA A 5 2.03 -25.09 7.51
CA ALA A 5 2.11 -23.68 7.13
C ALA A 5 3.44 -23.04 7.54
N ILE A 6 3.95 -23.32 8.75
CA ILE A 6 5.25 -22.82 9.23
C ILE A 6 6.39 -23.26 8.29
N VAL A 7 6.40 -24.52 7.85
CA VAL A 7 7.41 -25.05 6.93
C VAL A 7 7.24 -24.47 5.52
N TYR A 8 6.00 -24.37 5.02
CA TYR A 8 5.71 -23.82 3.69
C TYR A 8 6.12 -22.35 3.56
N PHE A 9 5.92 -21.57 4.62
CA PHE A 9 6.25 -20.14 4.66
C PHE A 9 7.64 -19.83 5.21
N ASN A 10 8.42 -20.87 5.53
CA ASN A 10 9.73 -20.75 6.17
C ASN A 10 9.73 -19.81 7.40
N ALA A 11 8.63 -19.80 8.15
CA ALA A 11 8.43 -18.92 9.28
C ALA A 11 9.16 -19.47 10.52
N TYR A 12 9.84 -18.61 11.28
CA TYR A 12 10.55 -19.05 12.49
C TYR A 12 9.61 -19.29 13.68
N SER A 13 8.42 -18.68 13.67
CA SER A 13 7.45 -18.79 14.75
C SER A 13 6.01 -18.61 14.25
N VAL A 14 5.03 -18.97 15.09
CA VAL A 14 3.60 -18.73 14.82
C VAL A 14 3.30 -17.23 14.67
N CYS A 15 3.99 -16.37 15.42
CA CYS A 15 3.84 -14.91 15.30
C CYS A 15 4.32 -14.40 13.95
N ASP A 16 5.45 -14.91 13.46
CA ASP A 16 6.01 -14.55 12.15
C ASP A 16 5.07 -15.00 11.01
N LEU A 17 4.50 -16.21 11.13
CA LEU A 17 3.46 -16.70 10.22
C LEU A 17 2.21 -15.80 10.22
N LEU A 18 1.77 -15.33 11.39
CA LEU A 18 0.64 -14.41 11.54
C LEU A 18 0.91 -13.05 10.88
N LEU A 19 2.09 -12.47 11.11
CA LEU A 19 2.50 -11.20 10.49
C LEU A 19 2.56 -11.33 8.97
N LEU A 20 3.07 -12.45 8.47
CA LEU A 20 3.11 -12.76 7.04
C LEU A 20 1.71 -12.83 6.43
N LEU A 21 0.80 -13.56 7.08
CA LEU A 21 -0.59 -13.70 6.64
C LEU A 21 -1.30 -12.35 6.65
N MET A 22 -1.17 -11.57 7.73
CA MET A 22 -1.74 -10.23 7.80
C MET A 22 -1.20 -9.33 6.70
N ASN A 23 0.11 -9.38 6.45
CA ASN A 23 0.74 -8.61 5.39
C ASN A 23 0.21 -8.99 4.00
N GLY A 24 0.03 -10.29 3.74
CA GLY A 24 -0.56 -10.78 2.49
C GLY A 24 -2.02 -10.38 2.29
N VAL A 25 -2.83 -10.45 3.35
CA VAL A 25 -4.23 -10.01 3.32
C VAL A 25 -4.31 -8.51 3.04
N LEU A 26 -3.50 -7.69 3.73
CA LEU A 26 -3.44 -6.25 3.50
C LEU A 26 -3.00 -5.92 2.07
N ALA A 27 -1.91 -6.54 1.59
CA ALA A 27 -1.40 -6.31 0.24
C ALA A 27 -2.43 -6.71 -0.83
N SER A 28 -3.12 -7.84 -0.64
CA SER A 28 -4.16 -8.31 -1.55
C SER A 28 -5.37 -7.36 -1.55
N ALA A 29 -5.80 -6.89 -0.38
CA ALA A 29 -6.90 -5.93 -0.28
C ALA A 29 -6.55 -4.59 -0.98
N ILE A 30 -5.35 -4.05 -0.74
CA ILE A 30 -4.85 -2.84 -1.42
C ILE A 30 -4.81 -3.06 -2.93
N PHE A 31 -4.25 -4.20 -3.37
CA PHE A 31 -4.19 -4.56 -4.79
C PHE A 31 -5.57 -4.58 -5.43
N LEU A 32 -6.55 -5.26 -4.80
CA LEU A 32 -7.92 -5.34 -5.32
C LEU A 32 -8.60 -3.98 -5.37
N ILE A 33 -8.48 -3.16 -4.31
CA ILE A 33 -9.03 -1.80 -4.28
C ILE A 33 -8.42 -0.97 -5.41
N LEU A 34 -7.09 -1.00 -5.56
CA LEU A 34 -6.40 -0.24 -6.60
C LEU A 34 -6.66 -0.79 -8.01
N LEU A 35 -6.93 -2.08 -8.17
CA LEU A 35 -7.27 -2.67 -9.46
C LEU A 35 -8.72 -2.28 -9.85
N PHE A 36 -9.68 -2.49 -8.95
CA PHE A 36 -11.10 -2.32 -9.21
C PHE A 36 -11.65 -0.91 -8.99
N ALA A 37 -10.88 0.04 -8.43
CA ALA A 37 -11.26 1.46 -8.37
C ALA A 37 -11.44 2.14 -9.75
N PHE A 38 -11.29 1.40 -10.86
CA PHE A 38 -11.64 1.87 -12.20
C PHE A 38 -13.11 1.59 -12.54
N SER A 39 -13.70 0.55 -11.93
CA SER A 39 -15.07 0.10 -12.19
C SER A 39 -16.11 0.72 -11.26
N ALA A 40 -15.69 1.53 -10.29
CA ALA A 40 -16.62 2.22 -9.41
C ALA A 40 -17.36 3.32 -10.20
N PRO A 41 -18.71 3.34 -10.20
CA PRO A 41 -19.54 4.31 -10.92
C PRO A 41 -19.58 5.68 -10.23
N VAL A 42 -18.45 6.10 -9.65
CA VAL A 42 -18.32 7.39 -8.98
C VAL A 42 -17.85 8.39 -10.03
N PRO A 43 -18.57 9.51 -10.21
CA PRO A 43 -18.14 10.54 -11.14
C PRO A 43 -16.81 11.10 -10.66
N ARG A 44 -15.72 10.74 -11.34
CA ARG A 44 -14.42 11.35 -11.10
C ARG A 44 -14.54 12.83 -11.44
N ARG A 45 -14.17 13.70 -10.50
CA ARG A 45 -14.19 15.17 -10.68
C ARG A 45 -13.31 15.65 -11.84
N SER A 46 -12.40 14.81 -12.33
CA SER A 46 -11.52 15.08 -13.46
C SER A 46 -11.04 13.76 -14.08
N PRO A 47 -10.78 13.69 -15.40
CA PRO A 47 -10.01 12.59 -15.96
C PRO A 47 -8.64 12.50 -15.24
N LEU A 48 -8.27 11.29 -14.81
CA LEU A 48 -6.98 11.03 -14.15
C LEU A 48 -5.83 11.46 -15.07
N ASN A 49 -4.92 12.28 -14.55
CA ASN A 49 -3.72 12.70 -15.26
C ASN A 49 -2.81 11.49 -15.55
N TRP A 50 -2.01 11.57 -16.62
CA TRP A 50 -1.08 10.48 -17.00
C TRP A 50 -0.15 10.07 -15.84
N TYR A 51 0.30 11.05 -15.06
CA TYR A 51 1.12 10.84 -13.87
C TYR A 51 0.40 10.01 -12.78
N GLU A 52 -0.88 10.27 -12.54
CA GLU A 52 -1.68 9.54 -11.54
C GLU A 52 -1.96 8.10 -11.99
N ARG A 53 -2.16 7.91 -13.31
CA ARG A 53 -2.25 6.56 -13.90
C ARG A 53 -0.95 5.78 -13.71
N ALA A 54 0.20 6.41 -13.94
CA ALA A 54 1.50 5.79 -13.75
C ALA A 54 1.74 5.41 -12.29
N ILE A 55 1.43 6.30 -11.32
CA ILE A 55 1.53 5.98 -9.90
C ILE A 55 0.62 4.82 -9.53
N ARG A 56 -0.63 4.83 -9.99
CA ARG A 56 -1.56 3.74 -9.72
C ARG A 56 -1.04 2.42 -10.26
N PHE A 57 -0.55 2.39 -11.51
CA PHE A 57 0.01 1.19 -12.11
C PHE A 57 1.21 0.67 -11.31
N TRP A 58 2.09 1.58 -10.89
CA TRP A 58 3.24 1.23 -10.06
C TRP A 58 2.82 0.65 -8.71
N LEU A 59 1.84 1.26 -8.02
CA LEU A 59 1.31 0.74 -6.77
C LEU A 59 0.63 -0.62 -6.96
N VAL A 60 -0.18 -0.79 -8.00
CA VAL A 60 -0.80 -2.08 -8.34
C VAL A 60 0.27 -3.15 -8.59
N ALA A 61 1.34 -2.82 -9.31
CA ALA A 61 2.43 -3.75 -9.56
C ALA A 61 3.16 -4.14 -8.27
N VAL A 62 3.52 -3.17 -7.42
CA VAL A 62 4.21 -3.43 -6.15
C VAL A 62 3.36 -4.28 -5.20
N TYR A 63 2.10 -3.90 -4.97
CA TYR A 63 1.21 -4.66 -4.09
C TYR A 63 0.79 -6.00 -4.69
N GLY A 64 0.69 -6.10 -6.02
CA GLY A 64 0.46 -7.36 -6.73
C GLY A 64 1.62 -8.34 -6.57
N ILE A 65 2.87 -7.87 -6.75
CA ILE A 65 4.07 -8.69 -6.52
C ILE A 65 4.11 -9.16 -5.06
N LEU A 66 3.82 -8.27 -4.10
CA LEU A 66 3.73 -8.64 -2.68
C LEU A 66 2.65 -9.70 -2.41
N ALA A 67 1.46 -9.54 -2.97
CA ALA A 67 0.38 -10.52 -2.82
C ALA A 67 0.76 -11.88 -3.41
N VAL A 68 1.32 -11.91 -4.63
CA VAL A 68 1.81 -13.15 -5.27
C VAL A 68 2.92 -13.78 -4.45
N ARG A 69 3.86 -12.97 -3.94
CA ARG A 69 4.98 -13.45 -3.12
C ARG A 69 4.50 -14.09 -1.82
N VAL A 70 3.49 -13.51 -1.17
CA VAL A 70 2.86 -14.14 0.00
C VAL A 70 2.13 -15.41 -0.43
N CYS A 71 1.29 -15.39 -1.46
CA CYS A 71 0.59 -16.60 -1.90
C CYS A 71 1.51 -17.75 -2.33
N ALA A 72 2.67 -17.43 -2.93
CA ALA A 72 3.66 -18.41 -3.35
C ALA A 72 4.57 -18.89 -2.21
N GLY A 73 4.43 -18.35 -0.99
CA GLY A 73 5.26 -18.70 0.15
C GLY A 73 6.73 -18.25 0.03
N TRP A 74 7.06 -17.35 -0.90
CA TRP A 74 8.44 -16.97 -1.20
C TRP A 74 8.96 -15.87 -0.27
N TYR A 75 9.09 -16.20 1.01
CA TYR A 75 9.67 -15.32 2.01
C TYR A 75 10.98 -15.87 2.56
N SER A 76 12.05 -15.10 2.36
CA SER A 76 13.40 -15.42 2.87
C SER A 76 13.74 -14.61 4.13
N THR A 77 12.94 -13.59 4.45
CA THR A 77 13.16 -12.68 5.58
C THR A 77 11.88 -12.58 6.42
N PRO A 78 11.99 -12.59 7.76
CA PRO A 78 10.85 -12.41 8.66
C PRO A 78 10.16 -11.05 8.41
N VAL A 79 8.85 -11.00 8.58
CA VAL A 79 8.08 -9.76 8.37
C VAL A 79 8.12 -8.92 9.64
N GLU A 80 8.67 -7.72 9.55
CA GLU A 80 8.65 -6.81 10.68
C GLU A 80 7.22 -6.26 10.94
N PRO A 81 6.81 -6.08 12.21
CA PRO A 81 5.50 -5.50 12.56
C PRO A 81 5.28 -4.10 11.96
N THR A 82 6.36 -3.35 11.76
CA THR A 82 6.38 -2.03 11.11
C THR A 82 5.81 -2.10 9.69
N HIS A 83 6.09 -3.16 8.93
CA HIS A 83 5.59 -3.34 7.57
C HIS A 83 4.07 -3.53 7.56
N VAL A 84 3.55 -4.30 8.52
CA VAL A 84 2.10 -4.52 8.70
C VAL A 84 1.40 -3.21 9.05
N ALA A 85 1.97 -2.42 9.97
CA ALA A 85 1.42 -1.12 10.37
C ALA A 85 1.37 -0.12 9.19
N VAL A 86 2.44 -0.06 8.39
CA VAL A 86 2.48 0.80 7.19
C VAL A 86 1.43 0.34 6.17
N ASN A 87 1.32 -0.96 5.90
CA ASN A 87 0.32 -1.47 4.97
C ASN A 87 -1.11 -1.26 5.46
N ALA A 88 -1.36 -1.33 6.77
CA ALA A 88 -2.66 -1.01 7.34
C ALA A 88 -3.01 0.49 7.14
N LEU A 89 -2.04 1.40 7.31
CA LEU A 89 -2.22 2.81 7.00
C LEU A 89 -2.51 3.03 5.51
N VAL A 90 -1.75 2.38 4.62
CA VAL A 90 -1.96 2.49 3.17
C VAL A 90 -3.33 1.96 2.78
N LEU A 91 -3.78 0.84 3.36
CA LEU A 91 -5.12 0.32 3.17
C LEU A 91 -6.18 1.33 3.66
N GLY A 92 -5.98 1.93 4.83
CA GLY A 92 -6.84 2.99 5.35
C GLY A 92 -6.97 4.16 4.37
N PHE A 93 -5.85 4.64 3.82
CA PHE A 93 -5.86 5.68 2.79
C PHE A 93 -6.53 5.21 1.49
N ALA A 94 -6.28 3.98 1.05
CA ALA A 94 -6.89 3.43 -0.15
C ALA A 94 -8.42 3.31 -0.01
N ILE A 95 -8.92 2.91 1.17
CA ILE A 95 -10.36 2.85 1.47
C ILE A 95 -10.95 4.26 1.54
N MET A 96 -10.31 5.17 2.28
CA MET A 96 -10.79 6.54 2.49
C MET A 96 -10.83 7.34 1.19
N ALA A 97 -9.82 7.16 0.34
CA ALA A 97 -9.77 7.72 -1.01
C ALA A 97 -10.58 6.91 -2.03
N ARG A 98 -11.20 5.78 -1.63
CA ARG A 98 -11.91 4.83 -2.52
C ARG A 98 -11.07 4.38 -3.73
N GLY A 99 -9.76 4.28 -3.55
CA GLY A 99 -8.79 3.97 -4.60
C GLY A 99 -8.55 5.10 -5.61
N ASP A 100 -9.03 6.32 -5.33
CA ASP A 100 -8.67 7.52 -6.08
C ASP A 100 -7.28 8.02 -5.70
N VAL A 101 -6.31 7.64 -6.52
CA VAL A 101 -4.90 8.04 -6.35
C VAL A 101 -4.72 9.55 -6.49
N GLY A 102 -5.63 10.26 -7.17
CA GLY A 102 -5.61 11.72 -7.31
C GLY A 102 -5.74 12.47 -5.97
N VAL A 103 -6.55 11.93 -5.06
CA VAL A 103 -6.71 12.50 -3.70
C VAL A 103 -5.40 12.37 -2.92
N ILE A 104 -4.72 11.24 -3.06
CA ILE A 104 -3.45 10.97 -2.39
C ILE A 104 -2.33 11.85 -2.95
N THR A 105 -2.24 11.99 -4.27
CA THR A 105 -1.23 12.84 -4.91
C THR A 105 -1.44 14.31 -4.60
N GLU A 106 -2.69 14.79 -4.54
CA GLU A 106 -2.99 16.16 -4.17
C GLU A 106 -2.66 16.44 -2.70
N ALA A 107 -3.01 15.53 -1.78
CA ALA A 107 -2.63 15.64 -0.36
C ALA A 107 -1.09 15.67 -0.19
N LEU A 108 -0.35 14.84 -0.92
CA LEU A 108 1.11 14.86 -0.94
C LEU A 108 1.66 16.17 -1.51
N ARG A 109 1.04 16.71 -2.56
CA ARG A 109 1.43 17.99 -3.16
C ARG A 109 1.24 19.14 -2.17
N GLN A 110 0.12 19.17 -1.45
CA GLN A 110 -0.16 20.15 -0.41
C GLN A 110 0.84 20.05 0.75
N THR A 111 1.13 18.83 1.21
CA THR A 111 2.12 18.60 2.28
C THR A 111 3.52 19.05 1.87
N ARG A 112 3.95 18.77 0.63
CA ARG A 112 5.24 19.22 0.10
C ARG A 112 5.32 20.75 -0.01
N LYS A 113 4.24 21.40 -0.45
CA LYS A 113 4.15 22.87 -0.48
C LYS A 113 4.25 23.47 0.91
N ALA A 114 3.48 22.95 1.88
CA ALA A 114 3.53 23.39 3.27
C ALA A 114 4.95 23.24 3.86
N ARG A 115 5.61 22.11 3.63
CA ARG A 115 6.99 21.88 4.09
C ARG A 115 8.00 22.84 3.46
N ARG A 116 7.84 23.17 2.17
CA ARG A 116 8.70 24.14 1.48
C ARG A 116 8.51 25.55 2.05
N ASN A 117 7.28 25.95 2.33
CA ASN A 117 6.96 27.27 2.90
C ASN A 117 7.58 27.45 4.30
N VAL A 118 7.47 26.42 5.15
CA VAL A 118 8.12 26.42 6.49
C VAL A 118 9.65 26.54 6.37
N LEU A 119 10.25 25.92 5.36
CA LEU A 119 11.70 25.98 5.15
C LEU A 119 12.16 27.35 4.63
N SER A 120 11.33 28.04 3.84
CA SER A 120 11.64 29.40 3.35
C SER A 120 11.53 30.44 4.46
N GLU A 121 10.57 30.32 5.37
CA GLU A 121 10.44 31.23 6.53
C GLU A 121 11.65 31.12 7.46
N ARG A 122 12.16 29.90 7.71
CA ARG A 122 13.38 29.69 8.52
C ARG A 122 14.67 30.22 7.89
N LYS A 123 14.71 30.47 6.58
CA LYS A 123 15.88 31.05 5.90
C LYS A 123 15.86 32.59 5.88
N GLN A 124 14.73 33.19 6.25
CA GLN A 124 14.57 34.64 6.30
C GLN A 124 14.73 35.23 7.70
N MET A 125 14.77 34.37 8.74
CA MET A 125 15.25 34.70 10.08
C MET A 125 16.75 34.42 10.18
#